data_AF-A0A2S0Q4Y0-F1
#
_entry.id   AF-A0A2S0Q4Y0-F1
#
_cell.length_a   1.000
_cell.length_b   1.000
_cell.length_c   1.000
_cell.angle_alpha   90.00
_cell.angle_beta   90.00
_cell.angle_gamma   90.00
#
_symmetry.space_group_name_H-M   'P 1'
#
loop_
_entity.id
_entity.type
_entity.pdbx_description
1 polymer ?
#
loop_
_entity_poly.entity_id
_entity_poly.type
_entity_poly.pdbx_seq_one_letter_code
_entity_poly.pdbx_strand_id
1 'polypeptide(L)'
;MILRKSCLEKSFPGCQFERKTPVRNKPGGKPNKVHSYGKTGKSLIEQIRRELPIAFKYEPNKCNLILVFDDLDCRNATEQQEKILAAILTIPESSNFKKIVGFAAPELEAWIIADWFNSVAKHPDFKGRHQRMCQWLSTEKNISFDTPESFSEYDSERDCCLEKLSQALVDSSVIDEFDSSSTRFSKGLHTPALLADIHPDVVQKKCPLFRELYNYLHDFCRSS
;
A
#
# COMPACT_ATOMS: atom_id res chain seq x y z
N MET A 1 -4.40 6.61 -1.48
CA MET A 1 -3.53 5.82 -0.59
C MET A 1 -2.11 6.32 -0.77
N ILE A 2 -1.28 6.39 0.28
CA ILE A 2 -0.01 7.14 0.22
C ILE A 2 1.16 6.21 0.48
N LEU A 3 1.71 5.64 -0.59
CA LEU A 3 3.16 5.57 -0.70
C LEU A 3 3.62 7.02 -0.72
N ARG A 4 4.37 7.47 0.30
CA ARG A 4 4.88 8.85 0.28
C ARG A 4 5.81 8.95 -0.91
N LYS A 5 5.64 10.04 -1.67
CA LYS A 5 6.53 10.45 -2.77
C LYS A 5 8.01 10.21 -2.43
N SER A 6 8.39 10.49 -1.18
CA SER A 6 9.75 10.25 -0.64
C SER A 6 10.26 8.81 -0.72
N CYS A 7 9.41 7.79 -0.52
CA CYS A 7 9.82 6.38 -0.62
C CYS A 7 10.14 6.00 -2.07
N LEU A 8 9.29 6.43 -3.01
CA LEU A 8 9.49 6.17 -4.43
C LEU A 8 10.69 6.95 -4.97
N GLU A 9 10.83 8.23 -4.61
CA GLU A 9 11.97 9.06 -5.04
C GLU A 9 13.31 8.54 -4.50
N LYS A 10 13.35 8.02 -3.27
CA LYS A 10 14.56 7.39 -2.71
C LYS A 10 14.93 6.11 -3.46
N SER A 11 13.93 5.35 -3.89
CA SER A 11 14.12 4.04 -4.54
C SER A 11 14.42 4.16 -6.05
N PHE A 12 13.95 5.23 -6.69
CA PHE A 12 14.06 5.45 -8.13
C PHE A 12 14.56 6.88 -8.42
N PRO A 13 15.85 7.17 -8.19
CA PRO A 13 16.39 8.54 -8.31
C PRO A 13 16.34 9.12 -9.73
N GLY A 14 16.20 8.27 -10.76
CA GLY A 14 16.03 8.70 -12.15
C GLY A 14 14.60 9.15 -12.51
N CYS A 15 13.64 9.03 -11.58
CA CYS A 15 12.25 9.40 -11.80
C CYS A 15 11.78 10.48 -10.84
N GLN A 16 11.01 11.43 -11.35
CA GLN A 16 10.26 12.39 -10.54
C GLN A 16 8.80 11.94 -10.42
N PHE A 17 8.32 11.78 -9.18
CA PHE A 17 6.94 11.38 -8.94
C PHE A 17 6.07 12.60 -8.61
N GLU A 18 4.96 12.75 -9.32
CA GLU A 18 3.97 13.79 -9.06
C GLU A 18 2.61 13.17 -8.74
N ARG A 19 2.07 13.48 -7.55
CA ARG A 19 0.77 12.97 -7.13
C ARG A 19 -0.36 13.84 -7.68
N LYS A 20 -1.31 13.22 -8.39
CA LYS A 20 -2.50 13.89 -8.94
C LYS A 20 -3.80 13.62 -8.19
N THR A 21 -3.83 12.67 -7.24
CA THR A 21 -5.03 12.41 -6.43
C THR A 21 -5.01 13.22 -5.13
N PRO A 22 -6.18 13.72 -4.64
CA PRO A 22 -6.22 14.51 -3.42
C PRO A 22 -5.74 13.74 -2.18
N VAL A 23 -5.06 14.44 -1.27
CA VAL A 23 -4.73 13.93 0.07
C VAL A 23 -6.00 13.93 0.90
N ARG A 24 -6.79 12.86 0.82
CA ARG A 24 -7.91 12.68 1.73
C ARG A 24 -7.35 12.23 3.08
N ASN A 25 -7.28 13.14 4.05
CA ASN A 25 -7.10 12.77 5.45
C ASN A 25 -8.35 11.97 5.84
N LYS A 26 -8.25 10.64 5.86
CA LYS A 26 -9.32 9.81 6.40
C LYS A 26 -9.45 10.20 7.88
N PRO A 27 -10.58 10.76 8.36
CA PRO A 27 -10.77 10.97 9.78
C PRO A 27 -10.64 9.60 10.47
N GLY A 28 -9.90 9.55 11.58
CA GLY A 28 -9.76 8.33 12.37
C GLY A 28 -11.13 7.73 12.66
N GLY A 29 -11.21 6.39 12.68
CA GLY A 29 -12.46 5.69 12.95
C GLY A 29 -13.07 6.20 14.26
N LYS A 30 -14.25 6.80 14.20
CA LYS A 30 -14.99 7.19 15.40
C LYS A 30 -15.46 5.92 16.13
N PRO A 31 -15.40 5.86 17.47
CA PRO A 31 -15.59 4.62 18.24
C PRO A 31 -16.97 3.94 18.13
N ASN A 32 -17.96 4.54 17.45
CA ASN A 32 -19.33 4.01 17.37
C ASN A 32 -19.92 3.89 15.95
N LYS A 33 -19.08 3.85 14.90
CA LYS A 33 -19.57 3.48 13.57
C LYS A 33 -19.17 2.05 13.24
N VAL A 34 -20.19 1.18 13.20
CA VAL A 34 -20.21 -0.08 12.47
C VAL A 34 -19.35 0.08 11.21
N HIS A 35 -18.38 -0.83 11.07
CA HIS A 35 -17.34 -0.85 10.05
C HIS A 35 -17.77 -0.15 8.76
N SER A 36 -17.19 1.05 8.52
CA SER A 36 -17.28 1.71 7.22
C SER A 36 -16.43 0.88 6.24
N TYR A 37 -17.02 -0.18 5.69
CA TYR A 37 -16.41 -1.07 4.73
C TYR A 37 -15.90 -0.28 3.51
N GLY A 38 -14.74 -0.69 3.01
CA GLY A 38 -13.96 0.07 2.03
C GLY A 38 -14.65 0.17 0.68
N LYS A 39 -15.15 1.35 0.34
CA LYS A 39 -15.52 1.72 -1.05
C LYS A 39 -14.27 1.95 -1.93
N THR A 40 -13.21 1.15 -1.79
CA THR A 40 -11.85 1.53 -2.23
C THR A 40 -11.63 1.40 -3.74
N GLY A 41 -12.11 0.33 -4.40
CA GLY A 41 -11.93 0.16 -5.87
C GLY A 41 -12.80 1.07 -6.75
N LYS A 42 -14.11 1.16 -6.46
CA LYS A 42 -15.03 2.05 -7.22
C LYS A 42 -14.67 3.52 -7.06
N SER A 43 -14.23 3.93 -5.87
CA SER A 43 -13.77 5.30 -5.63
C SER A 43 -12.49 5.63 -6.39
N LEU A 44 -11.60 4.66 -6.66
CA LEU A 44 -10.37 4.91 -7.40
C LEU A 44 -10.64 5.12 -8.88
N ILE A 45 -11.45 4.25 -9.50
CA ILE A 45 -11.84 4.38 -10.91
C ILE A 45 -12.56 5.72 -11.16
N GLU A 46 -13.48 6.11 -10.27
CA GLU A 46 -14.16 7.40 -10.34
C GLU A 46 -13.17 8.58 -10.19
N GLN A 47 -12.18 8.46 -9.31
CA GLN A 47 -11.13 9.46 -9.16
C GLN A 47 -10.24 9.56 -10.41
N ILE A 48 -9.85 8.45 -11.01
CA ILE A 48 -9.06 8.44 -12.26
C ILE A 48 -9.82 9.16 -13.37
N ARG A 49 -11.10 8.83 -13.56
CA ARG A 49 -11.95 9.46 -14.57
C ARG A 49 -12.14 10.95 -14.36
N ARG A 50 -12.08 11.42 -13.11
CA ARG A 50 -12.24 12.85 -12.78
C ARG A 50 -10.95 13.63 -12.84
N GLU A 51 -9.89 13.14 -12.20
CA GLU A 51 -8.65 13.91 -11.99
C GLU A 51 -7.71 13.87 -13.19
N LEU A 52 -7.66 12.75 -13.92
CA LEU A 52 -6.69 12.57 -15.00
C LEU A 52 -6.95 13.51 -16.20
N PRO A 53 -8.20 13.73 -16.68
CA PRO A 53 -8.47 14.70 -17.73
C PRO A 53 -8.14 16.14 -17.31
N ILE A 54 -8.38 16.47 -16.04
CA ILE A 54 -8.03 17.77 -15.45
C ILE A 54 -6.51 17.96 -15.51
N ALA A 55 -5.74 16.96 -15.06
CA ALA A 55 -4.28 17.03 -15.08
C ALA A 55 -3.73 17.24 -16.50
N PHE A 56 -4.25 16.54 -17.51
CA PHE A 56 -3.83 16.73 -18.89
C PHE A 56 -4.17 18.10 -19.48
N LYS A 57 -5.31 18.69 -19.07
CA LYS A 57 -5.72 20.01 -19.54
C LYS A 57 -4.81 21.13 -19.01
N TYR A 58 -4.38 21.05 -17.75
CA TYR A 58 -3.58 22.10 -17.11
C TYR A 58 -2.07 21.93 -17.30
N GLU A 59 -1.58 20.69 -17.46
CA GLU A 59 -0.15 20.39 -17.64
C GLU A 59 0.08 19.41 -18.79
N PRO A 60 -0.15 19.85 -20.04
CA PRO A 60 0.07 18.99 -21.21
C PRO A 60 1.55 18.58 -21.30
N ASN A 61 1.80 17.29 -21.59
CA ASN A 61 3.13 16.71 -21.85
C ASN A 61 4.16 16.73 -20.71
N LYS A 62 3.75 16.91 -19.46
CA LYS A 62 4.66 16.89 -18.31
C LYS A 62 4.96 15.50 -17.75
N CYS A 63 4.38 14.45 -18.32
CA CYS A 63 4.41 13.09 -17.76
C CYS A 63 4.87 12.07 -18.80
N ASN A 64 5.77 11.17 -18.42
CA ASN A 64 6.21 10.06 -19.29
C ASN A 64 5.49 8.73 -18.97
N LEU A 65 4.92 8.60 -17.76
CA LEU A 65 4.32 7.37 -17.24
C LEU A 65 3.15 7.67 -16.28
N ILE A 66 2.01 7.06 -16.54
CA ILE A 66 0.87 7.05 -15.60
C ILE A 66 1.02 5.85 -14.68
N LEU A 67 1.34 6.10 -13.42
CA LEU A 67 1.38 5.09 -12.35
C LEU A 67 0.08 5.15 -11.53
N VAL A 68 -0.68 4.07 -11.52
CA VAL A 68 -1.78 3.85 -10.59
C VAL A 68 -1.33 2.87 -9.51
N PHE A 69 -1.63 3.18 -8.25
CA PHE A 69 -1.24 2.36 -7.12
C PHE A 69 -2.40 2.22 -6.13
N ASP A 70 -2.75 0.99 -5.77
CA ASP A 70 -3.89 0.68 -4.89
C ASP A 70 -3.61 -0.48 -3.92
N ASP A 71 -4.38 -0.57 -2.84
CA ASP A 71 -4.39 -1.76 -1.96
C ASP A 71 -5.23 -2.82 -2.67
N LEU A 72 -4.73 -4.04 -2.75
CA LEU A 72 -5.44 -5.10 -3.45
C LEU A 72 -6.68 -5.55 -2.65
N ASP A 73 -6.64 -5.42 -1.32
CA ASP A 73 -7.65 -5.91 -0.38
C ASP A 73 -8.08 -7.37 -0.70
N CYS A 74 -7.10 -8.25 -0.97
CA CYS A 74 -7.31 -9.67 -1.31
C CYS A 74 -8.07 -9.93 -2.63
N ARG A 75 -8.35 -8.91 -3.44
CA ARG A 75 -8.97 -9.09 -4.77
C ARG A 75 -8.03 -9.77 -5.76
N ASN A 76 -8.56 -10.24 -6.88
CA ASN A 76 -7.73 -10.75 -7.99
C ASN A 76 -6.97 -9.59 -8.67
N ALA A 77 -5.62 -9.65 -8.65
CA ALA A 77 -4.76 -8.61 -9.21
C ALA A 77 -5.00 -8.38 -10.71
N THR A 78 -5.10 -9.45 -11.49
CA THR A 78 -5.33 -9.38 -12.95
C THR A 78 -6.65 -8.68 -13.27
N GLU A 79 -7.74 -9.09 -12.62
CA GLU A 79 -9.05 -8.47 -12.85
C GLU A 79 -9.09 -6.99 -12.43
N GLN A 80 -8.44 -6.64 -11.32
CA GLN A 80 -8.38 -5.25 -10.88
C GLN A 80 -7.54 -4.39 -11.82
N GLN A 81 -6.42 -4.93 -12.31
CA GLN A 81 -5.57 -4.27 -13.29
C GLN A 81 -6.34 -4.00 -14.58
N GLU A 82 -7.07 -4.99 -15.11
CA GLU A 82 -7.89 -4.84 -16.30
C GLU A 82 -8.98 -3.77 -16.12
N LYS A 83 -9.66 -3.75 -14.97
CA LYS A 83 -10.69 -2.74 -14.66
C LYS A 83 -10.11 -1.32 -14.63
N ILE A 84 -8.94 -1.14 -14.01
CA ILE A 84 -8.26 0.15 -13.91
C ILE A 84 -7.74 0.61 -15.28
N LEU A 85 -7.11 -0.29 -16.05
CA LEU A 85 -6.62 0.02 -17.38
C LEU A 85 -7.75 0.35 -18.35
N ALA A 86 -8.85 -0.40 -18.31
CA ALA A 86 -10.05 -0.11 -19.09
C ALA A 86 -10.61 1.28 -18.76
N ALA A 87 -10.61 1.69 -17.49
CA ALA A 87 -11.02 3.03 -17.10
C ALA A 87 -10.09 4.12 -17.66
N ILE A 88 -8.77 3.91 -17.67
CA ILE A 88 -7.82 4.86 -18.26
C ILE A 88 -8.02 4.97 -19.76
N LEU A 89 -8.25 3.84 -20.46
CA LEU A 89 -8.45 3.82 -21.91
C LEU A 89 -9.68 4.62 -22.37
N THR A 90 -10.68 4.84 -21.50
CA THR A 90 -11.81 5.72 -21.82
C THR A 90 -11.43 7.20 -21.94
N ILE A 91 -10.20 7.58 -21.58
CA ILE A 91 -9.68 8.95 -21.60
C ILE A 91 -8.77 9.11 -22.82
N PRO A 92 -9.20 9.81 -23.89
CA PRO A 92 -8.47 9.90 -25.16
C PRO A 92 -7.03 10.39 -25.00
N GLU A 93 -6.81 11.39 -24.14
CA GLU A 93 -5.53 12.03 -23.87
C GLU A 93 -4.51 11.07 -23.23
N SER A 94 -4.98 9.99 -22.60
CA SER A 94 -4.09 9.01 -21.97
C SER A 94 -3.38 8.10 -22.97
N SER A 95 -3.85 8.02 -24.22
CA SER A 95 -3.41 7.03 -25.22
C SER A 95 -1.90 7.06 -25.47
N ASN A 96 -1.30 8.25 -25.44
CA ASN A 96 0.11 8.48 -25.79
C ASN A 96 1.09 8.17 -24.65
N PHE A 97 0.62 7.94 -23.42
CA PHE A 97 1.50 7.70 -22.27
C PHE A 97 1.62 6.22 -21.96
N LYS A 98 2.77 5.79 -21.42
CA LYS A 98 2.87 4.46 -20.80
C LYS A 98 1.98 4.42 -19.55
N LYS A 99 1.39 3.26 -19.26
CA LYS A 99 0.57 3.03 -18.07
C LYS A 99 1.08 1.82 -17.32
N ILE A 100 1.13 1.93 -15.99
CA ILE A 100 1.35 0.81 -15.10
C ILE A 100 0.38 0.89 -13.92
N VAL A 101 -0.13 -0.26 -13.52
CA VAL A 101 -0.91 -0.43 -12.30
C VAL A 101 -0.08 -1.31 -11.36
N GLY A 102 0.15 -0.83 -10.15
CA GLY A 102 0.82 -1.58 -9.09
C GLY A 102 -0.12 -1.79 -7.90
N PHE A 103 0.06 -2.90 -7.19
CA PHE A 103 -0.74 -3.22 -6.02
C PHE A 103 0.13 -3.45 -4.78
N ALA A 104 -0.37 -3.02 -3.62
CA ALA A 104 0.05 -3.58 -2.35
C ALA A 104 -0.91 -4.71 -1.98
N ALA A 105 -0.40 -5.94 -1.85
CA ALA A 105 -1.21 -7.08 -1.47
C ALA A 105 -0.84 -7.61 -0.08
N PRO A 106 -1.84 -7.95 0.75
CA PRO A 106 -3.23 -7.50 0.65
C PRO A 106 -3.38 -5.97 0.81
N GLU A 107 -2.47 -5.33 1.55
CA GLU A 107 -2.38 -3.89 1.77
C GLU A 107 -0.91 -3.49 2.03
N LEU A 108 -0.60 -2.20 2.08
CA LEU A 108 0.79 -1.69 2.26
C LEU A 108 1.54 -2.29 3.46
N GLU A 109 0.81 -2.63 4.52
CA GLU A 109 1.37 -3.25 5.71
C GLU A 109 2.08 -4.60 5.44
N ALA A 110 1.76 -5.29 4.33
CA ALA A 110 2.48 -6.48 3.92
C ALA A 110 3.97 -6.23 3.67
N TRP A 111 4.33 -5.05 3.16
CA TRP A 111 5.73 -4.70 2.93
C TRP A 111 6.47 -4.40 4.23
N ILE A 112 5.76 -3.87 5.22
CA ILE A 112 6.28 -3.69 6.59
C ILE A 112 6.55 -5.06 7.22
N ILE A 113 5.64 -6.03 7.05
CA ILE A 113 5.85 -7.42 7.49
C ILE A 113 7.04 -8.05 6.77
N ALA A 114 7.15 -7.89 5.44
CA ALA A 114 8.25 -8.45 4.65
C ALA A 114 9.63 -7.98 5.16
N ASP A 115 9.73 -6.69 5.51
CA ASP A 115 10.96 -6.03 5.94
C ASP A 115 11.02 -5.80 7.47
N TRP A 116 10.36 -6.66 8.24
CA TRP A 116 10.19 -6.50 9.69
C TRP A 116 11.47 -6.16 10.46
N PHE A 117 12.56 -6.88 10.18
CA PHE A 117 13.83 -6.73 10.90
C PHE A 117 14.60 -5.46 10.56
N ASN A 118 14.25 -4.79 9.46
CA ASN A 118 14.85 -3.51 9.10
C ASN A 118 13.95 -2.32 9.41
N SER A 119 12.64 -2.53 9.52
CA SER A 119 11.66 -1.50 9.83
C SER A 119 11.22 -1.57 11.31
N VAL A 120 10.21 -2.39 11.62
CA VAL A 120 9.58 -2.47 12.95
C VAL A 120 10.58 -2.81 14.05
N ALA A 121 11.51 -3.73 13.81
CA ALA A 121 12.51 -4.13 14.80
C ALA A 121 13.46 -2.99 15.22
N LYS A 122 13.62 -1.96 14.37
CA LYS A 122 14.49 -0.80 14.64
C LYS A 122 13.70 0.42 15.12
N HIS A 123 12.38 0.43 14.93
CA HIS A 123 11.55 1.59 15.27
C HIS A 123 11.48 1.82 16.79
N PRO A 124 11.67 3.05 17.31
CA PRO A 124 11.74 3.33 18.75
C PRO A 124 10.54 2.80 19.56
N ASP A 125 9.32 2.89 19.00
CA ASP A 125 8.08 2.44 19.65
C ASP A 125 7.91 0.92 19.73
N PHE A 126 8.66 0.15 18.91
CA PHE A 126 8.45 -1.29 18.76
C PHE A 126 9.70 -2.12 19.01
N LYS A 127 10.92 -1.55 18.92
CA LYS A 127 12.19 -2.27 19.07
C LYS A 127 12.32 -3.08 20.36
N GLY A 128 11.68 -2.66 21.46
CA GLY A 128 11.72 -3.39 22.74
C GLY A 128 10.79 -4.60 22.79
N ARG A 129 9.90 -4.78 21.81
CA ARG A 129 8.84 -5.80 21.84
C ARG A 129 8.51 -6.42 20.49
N HIS A 130 9.24 -6.06 19.43
CA HIS A 130 9.01 -6.53 18.07
C HIS A 130 9.02 -8.07 17.96
N GLN A 131 9.82 -8.77 18.78
CA GLN A 131 9.84 -10.24 18.79
C GLN A 131 8.52 -10.81 19.29
N ARG A 132 7.94 -10.25 20.35
CA ARG A 132 6.64 -10.65 20.88
C ARG A 132 5.52 -10.35 19.89
N MET A 133 5.54 -9.16 19.29
CA MET A 133 4.61 -8.80 18.21
C MET A 133 4.71 -9.80 17.05
N CYS A 134 5.93 -10.13 16.61
CA CYS A 134 6.19 -11.09 15.54
C CYS A 134 5.66 -12.48 15.89
N GLN A 135 5.92 -12.96 17.11
CA GLN A 135 5.44 -14.25 17.58
C GLN A 135 3.92 -14.30 17.55
N TRP A 136 3.24 -13.31 18.13
CA TRP A 136 1.77 -13.23 18.12
C TRP A 136 1.19 -13.18 16.71
N LEU A 137 1.78 -12.39 15.80
CA LEU A 137 1.34 -12.33 14.40
C LEU A 137 1.49 -13.69 13.71
N SER A 138 2.57 -14.43 14.00
CA SER A 138 2.79 -15.76 13.44
C SER A 138 1.90 -16.84 14.04
N THR A 139 1.64 -16.81 15.36
CA THR A 139 0.90 -17.88 16.05
C THR A 139 -0.60 -17.65 16.04
N GLU A 140 -1.06 -16.43 16.35
CA GLU A 140 -2.48 -16.12 16.50
C GLU A 140 -3.15 -15.74 15.17
N LYS A 141 -2.38 -15.14 14.26
CA LYS A 141 -2.89 -14.66 12.96
C LYS A 141 -2.35 -15.43 11.77
N ASN A 142 -1.47 -16.41 11.98
CA ASN A 142 -0.86 -17.22 10.94
C ASN A 142 -0.25 -16.36 9.80
N ILE A 143 0.32 -15.21 10.15
CA ILE A 143 0.94 -14.30 9.19
C ILE A 143 2.33 -14.82 8.82
N SER A 144 2.53 -15.08 7.52
CA SER A 144 3.84 -15.41 6.98
C SER A 144 4.70 -14.15 6.79
N PHE A 145 5.92 -14.17 7.35
CA PHE A 145 6.90 -13.11 7.16
C PHE A 145 7.73 -13.28 5.87
N ASP A 146 7.60 -14.42 5.20
CA ASP A 146 8.28 -14.74 3.94
C ASP A 146 7.36 -14.60 2.73
N THR A 147 6.05 -14.73 2.93
CA THR A 147 5.01 -14.58 1.91
C THR A 147 3.85 -13.70 2.41
N PRO A 148 4.09 -12.45 2.85
CA PRO A 148 3.04 -11.63 3.48
C PRO A 148 1.90 -11.21 2.54
N GLU A 149 2.12 -11.28 1.22
CA GLU A 149 1.07 -11.01 0.23
C GLU A 149 -0.04 -12.08 0.20
N SER A 150 0.19 -13.25 0.79
CA SER A 150 -0.80 -14.34 0.88
C SER A 150 -1.70 -14.25 2.11
N PHE A 151 -1.65 -13.15 2.87
CA PHE A 151 -2.43 -13.02 4.09
C PHE A 151 -3.91 -12.77 3.81
N SER A 152 -4.75 -13.43 4.62
CA SER A 152 -6.21 -13.38 4.57
C SER A 152 -6.80 -13.95 3.27
N GLU A 153 -8.11 -14.15 3.28
CA GLU A 153 -8.91 -14.54 2.13
C GLU A 153 -9.80 -13.38 1.67
N TYR A 154 -10.27 -13.46 0.43
CA TYR A 154 -11.22 -12.52 -0.13
C TYR A 154 -12.63 -12.77 0.39
N ASP A 155 -13.26 -11.75 0.96
CA ASP A 155 -14.67 -11.74 1.36
C ASP A 155 -15.50 -11.04 0.28
N SER A 156 -16.31 -11.82 -0.44
CA SER A 156 -17.16 -11.31 -1.52
C SER A 156 -18.33 -10.45 -1.05
N GLU A 157 -18.78 -10.58 0.20
CA GLU A 157 -19.87 -9.75 0.74
C GLU A 157 -19.36 -8.34 1.05
N ARG A 158 -18.13 -8.25 1.58
CA ARG A 158 -17.50 -6.98 1.96
C ARG A 158 -16.66 -6.37 0.85
N ASP A 159 -16.37 -7.14 -0.21
CA ASP A 159 -15.46 -6.77 -1.31
C ASP A 159 -14.09 -6.33 -0.75
N CYS A 160 -13.53 -7.08 0.20
CA CYS A 160 -12.20 -6.84 0.75
C CYS A 160 -11.64 -8.09 1.43
N CYS A 161 -10.44 -8.03 2.02
CA CYS A 161 -9.95 -9.09 2.88
C CYS A 161 -10.88 -9.36 4.06
N LEU A 162 -11.04 -10.63 4.41
CA LEU A 162 -11.73 -11.09 5.62
C LEU A 162 -11.08 -10.51 6.89
N GLU A 163 -9.75 -10.54 6.96
CA GLU A 163 -8.93 -9.95 8.01
C GLU A 163 -8.00 -8.88 7.44
N LYS A 164 -7.66 -7.87 8.25
CA LYS A 164 -6.75 -6.78 7.85
C LYS A 164 -5.42 -6.91 8.55
N LEU A 165 -4.31 -6.94 7.81
CA LEU A 165 -2.94 -6.91 8.35
C LEU A 165 -2.75 -5.70 9.26
N SER A 166 -3.29 -4.56 8.86
CA SER A 166 -3.22 -3.31 9.57
C SER A 166 -4.01 -3.36 10.88
N GLN A 167 -5.01 -4.23 11.02
CA GLN A 167 -5.66 -4.51 12.32
C GLN A 167 -4.83 -5.50 13.13
N ALA A 168 -4.30 -6.56 12.52
CA ALA A 168 -3.40 -7.50 13.19
C ALA A 168 -2.17 -6.80 13.79
N LEU A 169 -1.56 -5.84 13.08
CA LEU A 169 -0.49 -4.99 13.61
C LEU A 169 -0.91 -4.17 14.83
N VAL A 170 -2.12 -3.60 14.79
CA VAL A 170 -2.68 -2.86 15.93
C VAL A 170 -2.85 -3.77 17.13
N ASP A 171 -3.41 -4.95 16.95
CA ASP A 171 -3.69 -5.90 18.03
C ASP A 171 -2.40 -6.49 18.60
N SER A 172 -1.43 -6.80 17.75
CA SER A 172 -0.10 -7.25 18.17
C SER A 172 0.67 -6.20 19.00
N SER A 173 0.31 -4.92 18.90
CA SER A 173 0.96 -3.85 19.65
C SER A 173 0.41 -3.64 21.07
N VAL A 174 -0.60 -4.42 21.48
CA VAL A 174 -1.29 -4.29 22.79
C VAL A 174 -1.58 -5.66 23.43
N ILE A 175 -0.62 -6.59 23.35
CA ILE A 175 -0.83 -8.00 23.74
C ILE A 175 -1.08 -8.18 25.25
N ASP A 176 -0.60 -7.28 26.12
CA ASP A 176 -0.64 -7.44 27.58
C ASP A 176 -1.26 -6.22 28.32
N GLU A 177 -1.77 -6.42 29.53
CA GLU A 177 -2.27 -5.35 30.42
C GLU A 177 -1.18 -4.31 30.72
N PHE A 178 0.08 -4.74 30.80
CA PHE A 178 1.24 -3.85 30.96
C PHE A 178 1.56 -3.02 29.72
N ASP A 179 1.10 -3.44 28.53
CA ASP A 179 1.27 -2.68 27.28
C ASP A 179 0.26 -1.52 27.16
N SER A 180 -0.64 -1.33 28.14
CA SER A 180 -1.55 -0.18 28.19
C SER A 180 -0.83 1.18 28.19
N SER A 181 0.42 1.21 28.67
CA SER A 181 1.29 2.40 28.64
C SER A 181 2.19 2.49 27.39
N SER A 182 2.28 1.42 26.61
CA SER A 182 3.13 1.33 25.42
C SER A 182 2.46 1.95 24.19
N THR A 183 3.26 2.48 23.25
CA THR A 183 2.74 3.13 22.04
C THR A 183 1.95 2.16 21.15
N ARG A 184 0.63 2.31 21.06
CA ARG A 184 -0.19 1.50 20.14
C ARG A 184 0.16 1.79 18.67
N PHE A 185 0.24 0.76 17.84
CA PHE A 185 0.39 0.93 16.39
C PHE A 185 -0.78 1.76 15.85
N SER A 186 -0.45 2.71 14.99
CA SER A 186 -1.37 3.68 14.41
C SER A 186 -1.06 3.80 12.93
N LYS A 187 -2.04 3.43 12.10
CA LYS A 187 -1.91 3.45 10.65
C LYS A 187 -1.54 4.84 10.11
N GLY A 188 -2.05 5.89 10.73
CA GLY A 188 -1.79 7.27 10.30
C GLY A 188 -0.37 7.75 10.59
N LEU A 189 0.22 7.26 11.69
CA LEU A 189 1.53 7.69 12.17
C LEU A 189 2.65 6.73 11.72
N HIS A 190 2.47 5.45 12.00
CA HIS A 190 3.51 4.43 11.90
C HIS A 190 3.62 3.87 10.48
N THR A 191 2.52 3.64 9.76
CA THR A 191 2.60 3.12 8.37
C THR A 191 3.48 4.02 7.49
N PRO A 192 3.31 5.36 7.44
CA PRO A 192 4.19 6.21 6.64
C PRO A 192 5.64 6.25 7.12
N ALA A 193 5.87 6.17 8.44
CA ALA A 193 7.21 6.19 9.01
C ALA A 193 7.97 4.91 8.65
N LEU A 194 7.35 3.75 8.90
CA LEU A 194 7.94 2.44 8.60
C LEU A 194 8.17 2.25 7.10
N LEU A 195 7.22 2.68 6.25
CA LEU A 195 7.39 2.64 4.79
C LEU A 195 8.53 3.54 4.28
N ALA A 196 8.94 4.57 5.02
CA ALA A 196 10.10 5.38 4.61
C ALA A 196 11.44 4.67 4.85
N ASP A 197 11.43 3.69 5.76
CA ASP A 197 12.61 2.95 6.22
C ASP A 197 12.72 1.55 5.62
N ILE A 198 11.72 1.10 4.84
CA ILE A 198 11.79 -0.22 4.21
C ILE A 198 12.97 -0.32 3.22
N HIS A 199 13.55 -1.51 3.12
CA HIS A 199 14.48 -1.86 2.06
C HIS A 199 13.75 -2.55 0.91
N PRO A 200 13.61 -1.90 -0.27
CA PRO A 200 12.95 -2.51 -1.43
C PRO A 200 13.55 -3.86 -1.83
N ASP A 201 14.87 -4.03 -1.68
CA ASP A 201 15.59 -5.27 -1.97
C ASP A 201 15.18 -6.46 -1.11
N VAL A 202 14.69 -6.20 0.11
CA VAL A 202 14.16 -7.23 0.99
C VAL A 202 12.71 -7.52 0.63
N VAL A 203 11.91 -6.46 0.44
CA VAL A 203 10.48 -6.59 0.10
C VAL A 203 10.29 -7.35 -1.21
N GLN A 204 11.04 -7.04 -2.27
CA GLN A 204 10.90 -7.71 -3.58
C GLN A 204 11.19 -9.21 -3.56
N LYS A 205 11.94 -9.71 -2.58
CA LYS A 205 12.21 -11.15 -2.44
C LYS A 205 11.00 -11.93 -1.92
N LYS A 206 10.13 -11.25 -1.17
CA LYS A 206 9.01 -11.83 -0.41
C LYS A 206 7.63 -11.45 -0.95
N CYS A 207 7.57 -10.35 -1.71
CA CYS A 207 6.35 -9.76 -2.24
C CYS A 207 6.40 -9.77 -3.78
N PRO A 208 5.87 -10.83 -4.44
CA PRO A 208 5.83 -10.94 -5.90
C PRO A 208 5.21 -9.74 -6.62
N LEU A 209 4.06 -9.23 -6.17
CA LEU A 209 3.40 -8.09 -6.84
C LEU A 209 4.20 -6.80 -6.67
N PHE A 210 4.81 -6.60 -5.49
CA PHE A 210 5.77 -5.51 -5.32
C PHE A 210 6.97 -5.66 -6.25
N ARG A 211 7.54 -6.86 -6.40
CA ARG A 211 8.69 -7.12 -7.26
C ARG A 211 8.41 -6.79 -8.72
N GLU A 212 7.23 -7.15 -9.23
CA GLU A 212 6.83 -6.81 -10.61
C GLU A 212 6.79 -5.29 -10.82
N LEU A 213 6.14 -4.56 -9.91
CA LEU A 213 6.10 -3.09 -9.93
C LEU A 213 7.51 -2.50 -9.82
N TYR A 214 8.31 -3.00 -8.89
CA TYR A 214 9.65 -2.48 -8.60
C TYR A 214 10.57 -2.63 -9.81
N ASN A 215 10.61 -3.83 -10.42
CA ASN A 215 11.45 -4.09 -11.59
C ASN A 215 11.05 -3.22 -12.77
N TYR A 216 9.74 -3.10 -13.03
CA TYR A 216 9.26 -2.23 -14.11
C TYR A 216 9.70 -0.78 -13.91
N LEU A 217 9.49 -0.22 -12.71
CA LEU A 217 9.86 1.16 -12.41
C LEU A 217 11.38 1.35 -12.46
N HIS A 218 12.15 0.39 -11.93
CA HIS A 218 13.60 0.43 -11.98
C HIS A 218 14.12 0.50 -13.42
N ASP A 219 13.60 -0.35 -14.31
CA ASP A 219 14.02 -0.37 -15.72
C ASP A 219 13.57 0.91 -16.45
N PHE A 220 12.34 1.34 -16.20
CA PHE A 220 11.80 2.58 -16.77
C PHE A 220 12.65 3.80 -16.38
N CYS A 221 12.97 3.95 -15.10
CA CYS A 221 13.71 5.09 -14.56
C CYS A 221 15.21 5.08 -14.87
N ARG A 222 15.76 3.97 -15.37
CA ARG A 222 17.15 3.90 -15.88
C ARG A 222 17.23 4.10 -17.39
N SER A 223 16.14 3.86 -18.11
CA SER A 223 16.04 4.00 -19.56
C SER A 223 15.60 5.39 -20.05
N SER A 224 15.19 6.27 -19.12
CA SER A 224 14.70 7.63 -19.37
C SER A 224 15.77 8.65 -18.98
#